data_AF-A0A447MZ15-F1
#
_entry.id   AF-A0A447MZ15-F1
#
_cell.length_a   1.000
_cell.length_b   1.000
_cell.length_c   1.000
_cell.angle_alpha   90.00
_cell.angle_beta   90.00
_cell.angle_gamma   90.00
#
_symmetry.space_group_name_H-M   'P 1'
#
loop_
_entity.id
_entity.type
_entity.pdbx_description
1 polymer ?
#
loop_
_entity_poly.entity_id
_entity_poly.type
_entity_poly.pdbx_seq_one_letter_code
_entity_poly.pdbx_strand_id
1 'polypeptide(L)'
;MKVIWTVTPVGYQRIAKRCPSCSVKRDFTPSGAFRVNSQKKVLDVWSIYKCTHCDYTWNISLFSRLPVSKINRDLYGRLMANDAATVQYFAYDNAILKRNNAELSGAA
;
A
#
# COMPACT_ATOMS: atom_id res chain seq x y z
N MET A 1 11.47 5.79 -39.46
CA MET A 1 11.56 6.75 -38.34
C MET A 1 11.14 6.01 -37.07
N LYS A 2 12.01 5.90 -36.06
CA LYS A 2 11.76 5.13 -34.84
C LYS A 2 11.62 6.10 -33.67
N VAL A 3 10.47 6.13 -33.03
CA VAL A 3 10.20 6.98 -31.87
C VAL A 3 10.27 6.11 -30.63
N ILE A 4 11.02 6.56 -29.61
CA ILE A 4 11.08 5.93 -28.30
C ILE A 4 10.17 6.74 -27.38
N TRP A 5 9.17 6.08 -26.81
CA TRP A 5 8.26 6.66 -25.82
C TRP A 5 8.67 6.17 -24.43
N THR A 6 8.66 7.08 -23.46
CA THR A 6 8.81 6.73 -22.04
C THR A 6 7.45 6.87 -21.38
N VAL A 7 6.97 5.79 -20.76
CA VAL A 7 5.71 5.78 -20.00
C VAL A 7 6.06 5.80 -18.52
N THR A 8 5.49 6.76 -17.78
CA THR A 8 5.65 6.88 -16.34
C THR A 8 4.30 6.86 -15.64
N PRO A 9 4.15 6.18 -14.49
CA PRO A 9 2.92 6.23 -13.71
C PRO A 9 2.64 7.66 -13.20
N VAL A 10 1.39 8.11 -13.31
CA VAL A 10 0.95 9.46 -12.90
C VAL A 10 0.50 9.54 -11.44
N GLY A 11 0.69 8.47 -10.68
CA GLY A 11 0.25 8.32 -9.29
C GLY A 11 0.44 6.89 -8.82
N TYR A 12 -0.16 6.53 -7.69
CA TYR A 12 -0.11 5.16 -7.17
C TYR A 12 -1.13 4.24 -7.85
N GLN A 13 -0.85 2.94 -7.84
CA GLN A 13 -1.86 1.93 -8.14
C GLN A 13 -3.02 2.04 -7.15
N ARG A 14 -4.22 2.31 -7.67
CA ARG A 14 -5.45 2.34 -6.88
C ARG A 14 -6.02 0.93 -6.74
N ILE A 15 -6.72 0.71 -5.63
CA ILE A 15 -7.49 -0.51 -5.39
C ILE A 15 -8.97 -0.18 -5.30
N ALA A 16 -9.84 -1.09 -5.70
CA ALA A 16 -11.28 -0.93 -5.58
C ALA A 16 -11.81 -1.79 -4.42
N LYS A 17 -12.47 -1.16 -3.45
CA LYS A 17 -13.10 -1.84 -2.30
C LYS A 17 -14.45 -1.21 -1.96
N ARG A 18 -15.34 -1.99 -1.34
CA ARG A 18 -16.57 -1.41 -0.76
C ARG A 18 -16.18 -0.54 0.43
N CYS A 19 -16.42 0.76 0.33
CA CYS A 19 -16.15 1.69 1.41
C CYS A 19 -17.27 1.59 2.46
N PRO A 20 -16.97 1.33 3.74
CA PRO A 20 -17.98 1.27 4.81
C PRO A 20 -18.69 2.60 5.04
N SER A 21 -17.99 3.72 4.86
CA SER A 21 -18.56 5.06 5.04
C SER A 21 -19.43 5.50 3.86
N CYS A 22 -19.04 5.20 2.61
CA CYS A 22 -19.86 5.51 1.44
C CYS A 22 -20.94 4.45 1.13
N SER A 23 -20.86 3.28 1.76
CA SER A 23 -21.69 2.09 1.49
C SER A 23 -21.62 1.51 0.07
N VAL A 24 -20.78 2.05 -0.81
CA VAL A 24 -20.60 1.65 -2.23
C VAL A 24 -19.15 1.29 -2.56
N LYS A 25 -18.91 0.62 -3.70
CA LYS A 25 -17.54 0.38 -4.22
C LYS A 25 -16.88 1.71 -4.57
N ARG A 26 -15.68 1.92 -4.05
CA ARG A 26 -14.87 3.13 -4.23
C ARG A 26 -13.42 2.77 -4.48
N ASP A 27 -12.74 3.70 -5.11
CA ASP A 27 -11.29 3.68 -5.21
C ASP A 27 -10.65 4.06 -3.89
N PHE A 28 -9.56 3.39 -3.60
CA PHE A 28 -8.66 3.70 -2.51
C PHE A 28 -7.25 3.90 -3.06
N THR A 29 -6.58 4.93 -2.55
CA THR A 29 -5.18 5.24 -2.89
C THR A 29 -4.32 5.14 -1.63
N PRO A 30 -3.04 4.73 -1.72
CA PRO A 30 -2.11 4.87 -0.61
C PRO A 30 -2.11 6.31 -0.09
N SER A 31 -2.14 6.46 1.24
CA SER A 31 -2.09 7.77 1.88
C SER A 31 -0.67 8.32 2.03
N GLY A 32 0.34 7.56 1.61
CA GLY A 32 1.75 7.87 1.87
C GLY A 32 2.23 7.50 3.27
N ALA A 33 1.46 6.74 4.06
CA ALA A 33 1.83 6.44 5.44
C ALA A 33 1.80 4.94 5.74
N PHE A 34 2.74 4.50 6.58
CA PHE A 34 2.76 3.17 7.17
C PHE A 34 2.37 3.23 8.64
N ARG A 35 1.60 2.24 9.08
CA ARG A 35 1.44 1.93 10.50
C ARG A 35 2.40 0.80 10.84
N VAL A 36 3.39 1.08 11.68
CA VAL A 36 4.38 0.12 12.15
C VAL A 36 4.11 -0.14 13.62
N ASN A 37 3.76 -1.37 13.97
CA ASN A 37 3.57 -1.80 15.36
C ASN A 37 4.61 -2.85 15.72
N SER A 38 5.23 -2.71 16.89
CA SER A 38 6.19 -3.68 17.41
C SER A 38 5.79 -4.13 18.81
N GLN A 39 5.66 -5.43 19.01
CA GLN A 39 5.37 -6.00 20.32
C GLN A 39 6.19 -7.28 20.52
N LYS A 40 6.86 -7.44 21.67
CA LYS A 40 7.61 -8.68 22.00
C LYS A 40 8.53 -9.20 20.87
N LYS A 41 9.30 -8.30 20.23
CA LYS A 41 10.21 -8.60 19.10
C LYS A 41 9.55 -9.09 17.80
N VAL A 42 8.24 -8.95 17.66
CA VAL A 42 7.53 -9.11 16.38
C VAL A 42 7.00 -7.77 15.89
N LEU A 43 6.88 -7.66 14.56
CA LEU A 43 6.50 -6.47 13.82
C LEU A 43 5.24 -6.77 13.01
N ASP A 44 4.26 -5.89 13.11
CA ASP A 44 3.13 -5.80 12.20
C ASP A 44 3.20 -4.47 11.46
N VAL A 45 3.09 -4.50 10.13
CA VAL A 45 3.18 -3.32 9.29
C VAL A 45 2.00 -3.27 8.34
N TRP A 46 1.36 -2.11 8.27
CA TRP A 46 0.31 -1.84 7.30
C TRP A 46 0.65 -0.60 6.48
N SER A 47 0.35 -0.64 5.17
CA SER A 47 0.21 0.57 4.36
C SER A 47 -1.20 1.10 4.55
N ILE A 48 -1.33 2.39 4.85
CA ILE A 48 -2.62 3.06 5.02
C ILE A 48 -3.09 3.53 3.64
N TYR A 49 -4.34 3.17 3.30
CA TYR A 49 -5.03 3.61 2.10
C TYR A 49 -6.22 4.48 2.51
N LYS A 50 -6.60 5.43 1.67
CA LYS A 50 -7.77 6.29 1.88
C LYS A 50 -8.75 6.20 0.72
N CYS A 51 -10.03 6.16 1.05
CA CYS A 51 -11.11 6.30 0.08
C CYS A 51 -10.95 7.65 -0.63
N THR A 52 -10.96 7.66 -1.95
CA THR A 52 -10.78 8.89 -2.74
C THR A 52 -11.96 9.87 -2.63
N HIS A 53 -13.02 9.52 -1.92
CA HIS A 53 -14.23 10.33 -1.76
C HIS A 53 -14.49 10.79 -0.32
N CYS A 54 -14.18 9.98 0.70
CA CYS A 54 -14.53 10.29 2.09
C CYS A 54 -13.39 10.11 3.09
N ASP A 55 -12.17 9.85 2.60
CA ASP A 55 -10.97 9.63 3.41
C ASP A 55 -11.04 8.48 4.43
N TYR A 56 -12.08 7.63 4.38
CA TYR A 56 -12.11 6.40 5.17
C TYR A 56 -10.84 5.59 4.95
N THR A 57 -10.20 5.18 6.04
CA THR A 57 -8.91 4.49 5.98
C THR A 57 -9.08 2.99 5.89
N TRP A 58 -8.34 2.35 4.98
CA TRP A 58 -8.18 0.91 4.90
C TRP A 58 -6.72 0.54 5.10
N ASN A 59 -6.44 -0.50 5.88
CA ASN A 59 -5.08 -0.98 6.09
C ASN A 59 -4.78 -2.16 5.18
N ILE A 60 -3.71 -2.06 4.38
CA ILE A 60 -3.14 -3.17 3.61
C ILE A 60 -1.99 -3.74 4.41
N SER A 61 -2.12 -5.00 4.86
CA SER A 61 -1.07 -5.69 5.62
C SER A 61 0.14 -5.94 4.72
N LEU A 62 1.31 -5.44 5.14
CA LEU A 62 2.62 -5.63 4.49
C LEU A 62 3.44 -6.72 5.18
N PHE A 63 3.44 -6.72 6.50
CA PHE A 63 4.10 -7.73 7.31
C PHE A 63 3.19 -8.06 8.49
N SER A 64 3.01 -9.34 8.77
CA SER A 64 2.24 -9.83 9.91
C SER A 64 3.15 -10.70 10.76
N ARG A 65 3.28 -10.36 12.05
CA ARG A 65 4.03 -11.13 13.05
C ARG A 65 5.47 -11.44 12.62
N LEU A 66 6.11 -10.51 11.92
CA LEU A 66 7.47 -10.69 11.42
C LEU A 66 8.47 -10.47 12.56
N PRO A 67 9.36 -11.43 12.89
CA PRO A 67 10.42 -11.18 13.85
C PRO A 67 11.26 -9.98 13.42
N VAL A 68 11.55 -9.06 14.34
CA VAL A 68 12.32 -7.83 14.03
C VAL A 68 13.71 -8.15 13.47
N SER A 69 14.29 -9.31 13.81
CA SER A 69 15.56 -9.77 13.24
C SER A 69 15.49 -10.15 11.76
N LYS A 70 14.29 -10.37 11.21
CA LYS A 70 14.08 -10.79 9.81
C LYS A 70 13.79 -9.64 8.86
N ILE A 71 13.54 -8.42 9.37
CA ILE A 71 13.37 -7.26 8.50
C ILE A 71 14.73 -6.62 8.23
N ASN A 72 14.99 -6.29 6.96
CA ASN A 72 16.17 -5.52 6.58
C ASN A 72 16.12 -4.13 7.26
N ARG A 73 17.25 -3.70 7.83
CA ARG A 73 17.34 -2.45 8.62
C ARG A 73 17.04 -1.20 7.80
N ASP A 74 17.45 -1.16 6.53
CA ASP A 74 17.20 -0.03 5.64
C ASP A 74 15.73 0.03 5.23
N LEU A 75 15.10 -1.12 4.97
CA LEU A 75 13.67 -1.20 4.75
C LEU A 75 12.90 -0.74 6.00
N TYR A 76 13.31 -1.15 7.19
CA TYR A 76 12.70 -0.69 8.44
C TYR A 76 12.81 0.83 8.60
N GLY A 77 13.98 1.41 8.33
CA GLY A 77 14.17 2.87 8.33
C GLY A 77 13.25 3.59 7.35
N ARG A 78 13.13 3.09 6.11
CA ARG A 78 12.23 3.64 5.09
C ARG A 78 10.74 3.53 5.46
N LEU A 79 10.33 2.43 6.09
CA LEU A 79 8.97 2.27 6.61
C LEU A 79 8.67 3.29 7.71
N MET A 80 9.61 3.50 8.64
CA MET A 80 9.46 4.50 9.71
C MET A 80 9.44 5.94 9.17
N ALA A 81 10.17 6.22 8.09
CA ALA A 81 10.23 7.51 7.44
C ALA A 81 9.07 7.78 6.47
N ASN A 82 8.16 6.82 6.26
CA ASN A 82 7.11 6.91 5.24
C ASN A 82 7.65 7.21 3.83
N ASP A 83 8.77 6.57 3.49
CA ASP A 83 9.48 6.81 2.23
C ASP A 83 8.57 6.60 1.01
N ALA A 84 8.48 7.62 0.16
CA ALA A 84 7.57 7.64 -0.98
C ALA A 84 7.85 6.52 -1.99
N ALA A 85 9.13 6.22 -2.24
CA ALA A 85 9.52 5.14 -3.14
C ALA A 85 9.10 3.76 -2.58
N THR A 86 9.17 3.59 -1.26
CA THR A 86 8.71 2.38 -0.57
C THR A 86 7.18 2.25 -0.59
N VAL A 87 6.44 3.36 -0.41
CA VAL A 87 4.97 3.38 -0.60
C VAL A 87 4.63 2.96 -2.02
N GLN A 88 5.31 3.55 -3.01
CA GLN A 88 5.10 3.23 -4.42
C GLN A 88 5.36 1.74 -4.69
N TYR A 89 6.51 1.22 -4.25
CA TYR A 89 6.88 -0.19 -4.41
C TYR A 89 5.77 -1.13 -3.91
N PHE A 90 5.28 -0.92 -2.67
CA PHE A 90 4.24 -1.78 -2.11
C PHE A 90 2.85 -1.54 -2.71
N ALA A 91 2.58 -0.35 -3.27
CA ALA A 91 1.34 -0.10 -4.01
C ALA A 91 1.27 -0.92 -5.31
N TYR A 92 2.41 -1.21 -5.95
CA TYR A 92 2.48 -2.01 -7.17
C TYR A 92 2.73 -3.51 -6.94
N ASP A 93 2.91 -3.94 -5.68
CA ASP A 93 3.13 -5.35 -5.35
C ASP A 93 1.81 -6.15 -5.43
N ASN A 94 1.56 -6.73 -6.59
CA ASN A 94 0.38 -7.54 -6.87
C ASN A 94 0.20 -8.72 -5.90
N ALA A 95 1.29 -9.32 -5.40
CA ALA A 95 1.20 -10.42 -4.46
C ALA A 95 0.65 -9.93 -3.11
N ILE A 96 1.11 -8.76 -2.65
CA ILE A 96 0.59 -8.11 -1.45
C ILE A 96 -0.87 -7.69 -1.60
N LEU A 97 -1.24 -7.13 -2.76
CA LEU A 97 -2.63 -6.72 -2.98
C LEU A 97 -3.57 -7.93 -3.02
N LYS A 98 -3.18 -8.99 -3.74
CA LYS A 98 -3.96 -10.24 -3.82
C LYS A 98 -4.20 -10.87 -2.45
N ARG A 99 -3.17 -11.00 -1.61
CA ARG A 99 -3.35 -11.57 -0.25
C ARG A 99 -4.21 -10.70 0.68
N ASN A 100 -4.36 -9.41 0.37
CA ASN A 100 -5.22 -8.48 1.11
C ASN A 100 -6.64 -8.40 0.49
N ASN A 101 -6.95 -9.26 -0.49
CA ASN A 101 -8.19 -9.23 -1.27
C ASN A 101 -8.47 -7.80 -1.78
N ALA A 102 -7.42 -7.14 -2.29
CA ALA A 102 -7.49 -5.83 -2.88
C ALA A 102 -7.48 -5.98 -4.40
N GLU A 103 -8.63 -5.73 -5.02
CA GLU A 103 -8.77 -5.69 -6.48
C GLU A 103 -8.13 -4.40 -7.00
N LEU A 104 -7.41 -4.48 -8.12
CA LEU A 104 -6.91 -3.28 -8.79
C LEU A 104 -8.10 -2.48 -9.32
N SER A 105 -8.12 -1.17 -9.08
CA SER A 105 -9.10 -0.32 -9.74
C SER A 105 -8.77 -0.18 -11.24
N GLY A 106 -9.81 -0.15 -12.07
CA GLY A 106 -9.68 -0.08 -13.52
C GLY A 106 -9.26 -1.39 -14.20
N ALA A 107 -9.14 -2.50 -13.45
CA ALA A 107 -9.08 -3.83 -14.06
C ALA A 107 -10.47 -4.17 -14.62
N ALA A 108 -10.59 -4.11 -15.95
CA ALA A 108 -11.77 -4.55 -16.70
C ALA A 108 -11.92 -6.08 -16.63
#